data_AF-A0A3S8S9C6-F1
#
_entry.id   AF-A0A3S8S9C6-F1
#
_cell.length_a   1.000
_cell.length_b   1.000
_cell.length_c   1.000
_cell.angle_alpha   90.00
_cell.angle_beta   90.00
_cell.angle_gamma   90.00
#
_symmetry.space_group_name_H-M   'P 1'
#
loop_
_entity.id
_entity.type
_entity.pdbx_description
1 polymer ?
#
loop_
_entity_poly.entity_id
_entity_poly.type
_entity_poly.pdbx_seq_one_letter_code
_entity_poly.pdbx_strand_id
1 'polypeptide(L)'
;MKTKKLFTSIAAAVMLSTSLAGSGAVLSQTAHAANTTQTTTKNSNDKKGTVSVKRRSVTVTINSDKPTLLAVGEDGKSVKPVASTYTKGQTIQVYYSVAFTATAQGSEGQQLPAYYVENKAIDGKESMIFIPAGAVTAATAVPSQADWVKQAESDAKAIQEAYQNRDLKYIVVTPKSKKGAKIYYAYKKTRKSKKVYFKATKKKIKKGKKYKSSMIVKHGKTRYVYIGKKRYVKSSALKMVSAKYAPVKLSDDLKSLIVEN
;
A
#
# COMPACT_ATOMS: atom_id res chain seq x y z
N MET A 1 1.39 26.05 42.35
CA MET A 1 2.10 26.50 41.13
C MET A 1 2.38 25.25 40.28
N LYS A 2 1.67 25.01 39.16
CA LYS A 2 1.90 23.83 38.30
C LYS A 2 2.98 24.19 37.28
N THR A 3 4.20 23.73 37.49
CA THR A 3 5.31 23.85 36.53
C THR A 3 4.94 23.09 35.25
N LYS A 4 4.60 23.83 34.18
CA LYS A 4 4.36 23.23 32.86
C LYS A 4 5.69 22.65 32.35
N LYS A 5 5.73 21.36 32.01
CA LYS A 5 6.89 20.74 31.36
C LYS A 5 7.06 21.36 29.97
N LEU A 6 8.11 22.15 29.77
CA LEU A 6 8.46 22.75 28.48
C LEU A 6 9.39 21.79 27.71
N PHE A 7 9.15 21.61 26.41
CA PHE A 7 9.95 20.78 25.52
C PHE A 7 10.71 21.70 24.55
N THR A 8 12.01 21.47 24.35
CA THR A 8 12.84 22.37 23.52
C THR A 8 13.45 21.72 22.29
N SER A 9 13.62 20.39 22.29
CA SER A 9 14.25 19.68 21.18
C SER A 9 13.82 18.23 21.03
N ILE A 10 13.93 17.71 19.81
CA ILE A 10 13.90 16.26 19.53
C ILE A 10 15.29 15.67 19.85
N ALA A 11 15.33 14.49 20.48
CA ALA A 11 16.59 13.84 20.85
C ALA A 11 17.43 13.40 19.62
N ALA A 12 18.76 13.55 19.71
CA ALA A 12 19.71 13.31 18.61
C ALA A 12 19.70 11.87 18.04
N ALA A 13 19.38 10.86 18.86
CA ALA A 13 19.25 9.47 18.40
C ALA A 13 18.09 9.27 17.40
N VAL A 14 17.08 10.13 17.44
CA VAL A 14 15.97 10.14 16.47
C VAL A 14 16.45 10.67 15.11
N MET A 15 17.35 11.66 15.09
CA MET A 15 17.90 12.24 13.85
C MET A 15 18.80 11.27 13.08
N LEU A 16 19.56 10.42 13.76
CA LEU A 16 20.44 9.41 13.13
C LEU A 16 19.68 8.36 12.30
N SER A 17 18.37 8.19 12.52
CA SER A 17 17.53 7.29 11.71
C SER A 17 17.12 7.87 10.35
N THR A 18 17.32 9.19 10.14
CA THR A 18 17.02 9.87 8.87
C THR A 18 18.21 9.90 7.90
N SER A 19 19.43 9.58 8.36
CA SER A 19 20.66 9.70 7.57
C SER A 19 21.29 8.37 7.15
N LEU A 20 20.66 7.22 7.42
CA LEU A 20 21.21 5.91 7.04
C LEU A 20 20.29 5.10 6.13
N ALA A 21 19.98 5.65 4.96
CA ALA A 21 19.66 4.88 3.76
C ALA A 21 19.98 5.74 2.53
N GLY A 22 21.05 5.41 1.82
CA GLY A 22 21.48 6.11 0.62
C GLY A 22 20.45 6.02 -0.49
N SER A 23 19.71 7.10 -0.72
CA SER A 23 19.33 7.64 -2.04
C SER A 23 18.52 8.93 -1.78
N GLY A 24 18.93 10.04 -2.41
CA GLY A 24 18.50 11.41 -2.10
C GLY A 24 17.03 11.76 -2.39
N ALA A 25 16.10 11.14 -1.66
CA ALA A 25 14.66 11.42 -1.72
C ALA A 25 14.04 11.73 -0.35
N VAL A 26 14.82 11.70 0.74
CA VAL A 26 14.28 11.70 2.11
C VAL A 26 13.84 13.10 2.58
N LEU A 27 14.39 14.19 2.02
CA LEU A 27 14.01 15.55 2.40
C LEU A 27 12.82 16.12 1.60
N SER A 28 12.38 15.44 0.53
CA SER A 28 11.26 15.90 -0.31
C SER A 28 9.90 15.34 0.13
N GLN A 29 9.87 14.40 1.08
CA GLN A 29 8.61 13.80 1.56
C GLN A 29 7.95 14.56 2.71
N THR A 30 8.55 15.64 3.19
CA THR A 30 8.10 16.38 4.39
C THR A 30 7.29 17.65 4.10
N ALA A 31 7.04 18.01 2.84
CA ALA A 31 6.48 19.33 2.49
C ALA A 31 5.15 19.33 1.72
N HIS A 32 4.42 18.22 1.69
CA HIS A 32 3.02 18.24 1.26
C HIS A 32 2.16 17.44 2.23
N ALA A 33 1.10 18.07 2.73
CA ALA A 33 0.05 17.47 3.54
C ALA A 33 -0.64 16.28 2.83
N ALA A 34 0.01 15.12 2.70
CA ALA A 34 -0.53 13.87 2.16
C ALA A 34 0.60 12.82 2.01
N ASN A 35 0.96 12.08 3.06
CA ASN A 35 1.66 10.81 2.84
C ASN A 35 1.45 9.78 3.96
N THR A 36 0.20 9.66 4.43
CA THR A 36 -0.23 8.35 4.98
C THR A 36 -0.29 7.30 3.87
N THR A 37 -0.15 7.67 2.61
CA THR A 37 -0.52 6.80 1.49
C THR A 37 0.68 6.51 0.60
N GLN A 38 1.21 5.28 0.63
CA GLN A 38 2.29 4.88 -0.28
C GLN A 38 1.73 4.44 -1.62
N THR A 39 2.20 5.04 -2.71
CA THR A 39 1.87 4.60 -4.08
C THR A 39 2.88 3.57 -4.54
N THR A 40 2.47 2.32 -4.68
CA THR A 40 3.33 1.28 -5.25
C THR A 40 3.11 1.16 -6.76
N THR A 41 4.15 1.39 -7.56
CA THR A 41 4.10 1.23 -9.03
C THR A 41 5.39 0.60 -9.53
N LYS A 42 5.34 -0.52 -10.27
CA LYS A 42 6.33 -0.79 -11.34
C LYS A 42 5.97 -1.90 -12.35
N ASN A 43 6.23 -1.53 -13.61
CA ASN A 43 6.69 -2.21 -14.83
C ASN A 43 5.96 -3.40 -15.52
N SER A 44 5.41 -3.02 -16.70
CA SER A 44 5.49 -3.69 -18.01
C SER A 44 5.02 -5.14 -18.16
N ASN A 45 3.70 -5.33 -18.27
CA ASN A 45 3.02 -6.02 -19.38
C ASN A 45 1.59 -6.46 -19.01
N ASP A 46 1.24 -6.39 -17.72
CA ASP A 46 -0.13 -6.55 -17.24
C ASP A 46 -0.52 -5.27 -16.49
N LYS A 47 -1.60 -4.60 -16.88
CA LYS A 47 -2.21 -3.51 -16.09
C LYS A 47 -2.80 -4.09 -14.80
N LYS A 48 -1.95 -4.52 -13.86
CA LYS A 48 -2.31 -4.68 -12.45
C LYS A 48 -2.28 -3.27 -11.88
N GLY A 49 -3.43 -2.77 -11.45
CA GLY A 49 -3.63 -1.37 -11.07
C GLY A 49 -2.66 -0.89 -9.99
N THR A 50 -2.41 0.42 -9.99
CA THR A 50 -1.70 1.11 -8.90
C THR A 50 -2.55 1.04 -7.64
N VAL A 51 -1.95 0.65 -6.52
CA VAL A 51 -2.62 0.59 -5.22
C VAL A 51 -1.96 1.58 -4.27
N SER A 52 -2.79 2.42 -3.67
CA SER A 52 -2.42 3.40 -2.66
C SER A 52 -2.71 2.81 -1.27
N VAL A 53 -1.72 2.80 -0.37
CA VAL A 53 -1.81 2.11 0.93
C VAL A 53 -1.67 3.09 2.09
N LYS A 54 -2.70 3.23 2.92
CA LYS A 54 -2.70 3.94 4.21
C LYS A 54 -1.72 3.29 5.18
N ARG A 55 -0.99 4.13 5.92
CA ARG A 55 -0.16 3.71 7.05
C ARG A 55 -1.03 3.47 8.28
N ARG A 56 -0.61 2.50 9.10
CA ARG A 56 -1.28 2.19 10.36
C ARG A 56 -1.21 3.38 11.32
N SER A 57 -2.26 3.51 12.13
CA SER A 57 -2.35 4.48 13.22
C SER A 57 -2.85 3.79 14.48
N VAL A 58 -2.59 4.42 15.62
CA VAL A 58 -3.04 4.01 16.95
C VAL A 58 -4.05 5.03 17.43
N THR A 59 -5.19 4.55 17.91
CA THR A 59 -6.20 5.40 18.54
C THR A 59 -5.77 5.74 19.97
N VAL A 60 -5.79 7.03 20.29
CA VAL A 60 -5.52 7.55 21.63
C VAL A 60 -6.66 8.43 22.10
N THR A 61 -6.87 8.48 23.41
CA THR A 61 -7.90 9.31 24.05
C THR A 61 -7.25 10.49 24.74
N ILE A 62 -7.77 11.70 24.53
CA ILE A 62 -7.24 12.93 25.13
C ILE A 62 -7.59 13.00 26.63
N ASN A 63 -6.58 13.22 27.48
CA ASN A 63 -6.74 13.20 28.94
C ASN A 63 -7.20 14.55 29.54
N SER A 64 -7.04 15.66 28.81
CA SER A 64 -7.31 17.02 29.28
C SER A 64 -7.76 17.93 28.15
N ASP A 65 -8.61 18.93 28.45
CA ASP A 65 -8.98 19.94 27.46
C ASP A 65 -7.79 20.78 27.02
N LYS A 66 -7.70 21.03 25.71
CA LYS A 66 -6.68 21.85 25.06
C LYS A 66 -5.25 21.47 25.51
N PRO A 67 -4.82 20.21 25.33
CA PRO A 67 -3.44 19.81 25.68
C PRO A 67 -2.45 20.65 24.86
N THR A 68 -1.25 20.90 25.39
CA THR A 68 -0.24 21.60 24.59
C THR A 68 0.31 20.66 23.52
N LEU A 69 0.24 21.07 22.25
CA LEU A 69 0.89 20.37 21.13
C LEU A 69 2.29 20.91 20.91
N LEU A 70 3.11 20.14 20.22
CA LEU A 70 4.48 20.47 19.89
C LEU A 70 4.61 20.51 18.36
N ALA A 71 4.99 21.66 17.81
CA ALA A 71 5.36 21.79 16.40
C ALA A 71 6.88 21.74 16.28
N VAL A 72 7.37 20.95 15.34
CA VAL A 72 8.79 20.89 14.99
C VAL A 72 9.09 21.96 13.96
N GLY A 73 10.11 22.77 14.22
CA GLY A 73 10.57 23.80 13.29
C GLY A 73 11.29 23.22 12.08
N GLU A 74 11.54 24.06 11.07
CA GLU A 74 12.18 23.66 9.80
C GLU A 74 13.57 23.06 9.96
N ASP A 75 14.29 23.45 11.02
CA ASP A 75 15.60 22.88 11.34
C ASP A 75 15.52 21.41 11.76
N GLY A 76 14.31 20.87 11.98
CA GLY A 76 14.07 19.52 12.44
C GLY A 76 14.47 19.28 13.88
N LYS A 77 14.88 20.33 14.61
CA LYS A 77 15.43 20.25 15.97
C LYS A 77 14.64 21.10 16.95
N SER A 78 14.30 22.32 16.55
CA SER A 78 13.57 23.27 17.37
C SER A 78 12.12 22.84 17.55
N VAL A 79 11.58 23.11 18.73
CA VAL A 79 10.23 22.71 19.11
C VAL A 79 9.51 23.92 19.67
N LYS A 80 8.32 24.21 19.13
CA LYS A 80 7.47 25.30 19.59
C LYS A 80 6.15 24.74 20.13
N PRO A 81 5.67 25.22 21.28
CA PRO A 81 4.35 24.86 21.77
C PRO A 81 3.27 25.47 20.87
N VAL A 82 2.25 24.68 20.54
CA VAL A 82 1.09 25.11 19.75
C VAL A 82 -0.19 24.81 20.53
N ALA A 83 -1.15 25.72 20.45
CA ALA A 83 -2.45 25.54 21.07
C ALA A 83 -3.22 24.38 20.39
N SER A 84 -3.76 23.46 21.21
CA SER A 84 -4.66 22.42 20.72
C SER A 84 -6.10 22.90 20.70
N THR A 85 -6.86 22.37 19.75
CA THR A 85 -8.34 22.44 19.71
C THR A 85 -9.00 21.18 20.28
N TYR A 86 -8.23 20.22 20.79
CA TYR A 86 -8.76 18.97 21.30
C TYR A 86 -9.45 19.14 22.65
N THR A 87 -10.45 18.29 22.89
CA THR A 87 -11.25 18.25 24.12
C THR A 87 -10.99 16.95 24.87
N LYS A 88 -11.19 16.97 26.19
CA LYS A 88 -11.03 15.78 27.04
C LYS A 88 -12.01 14.69 26.60
N GLY A 89 -11.52 13.45 26.51
CA GLY A 89 -12.29 12.29 26.06
C GLY A 89 -12.39 12.15 24.54
N GLN A 90 -11.93 13.14 23.75
CA GLN A 90 -11.85 13.02 22.30
C GLN A 90 -10.87 11.90 21.92
N THR A 91 -11.24 11.07 20.94
CA THR A 91 -10.34 10.09 20.33
C THR A 91 -9.68 10.67 19.09
N ILE A 92 -8.36 10.54 18.99
CA ILE A 92 -7.57 10.94 17.81
C ILE A 92 -6.66 9.79 17.37
N GLN A 93 -6.17 9.88 16.13
CA GLN A 93 -5.18 8.95 15.60
C GLN A 93 -3.78 9.53 15.76
N VAL A 94 -2.85 8.70 16.20
CA VAL A 94 -1.40 8.99 16.20
C VAL A 94 -0.66 7.86 15.48
N TYR A 95 0.56 8.11 15.03
CA TYR A 95 1.25 7.17 14.13
C TYR A 95 2.48 6.52 14.77
N TYR A 96 3.39 7.31 15.33
CA TYR A 96 4.61 6.82 15.93
C TYR A 96 5.07 7.73 17.07
N SER A 97 5.93 7.19 17.92
CA SER A 97 6.52 7.86 19.06
C SER A 97 7.95 8.30 18.77
N VAL A 98 8.30 9.49 19.24
CA VAL A 98 9.68 10.01 19.30
C VAL A 98 9.97 10.60 20.67
N ALA A 99 11.24 10.66 21.05
CA ALA A 99 11.67 11.23 22.31
C ALA A 99 11.99 12.73 22.18
N PHE A 100 11.45 13.54 23.08
CA PHE A 100 11.74 14.95 23.23
C PHE A 100 12.46 15.21 24.56
N THR A 101 13.35 16.21 24.57
CA THR A 101 14.06 16.63 25.79
C THR A 101 13.22 17.67 26.55
N ALA A 102 12.95 17.40 27.83
CA ALA A 102 12.26 18.32 28.71
C ALA A 102 13.22 19.34 29.35
N THR A 103 12.72 20.56 29.59
CA THR A 103 13.48 21.70 30.16
C THR A 103 12.81 22.33 31.38
N ALA A 104 11.73 21.74 31.90
CA ALA A 104 11.18 22.22 33.16
C ALA A 104 12.00 21.75 34.35
N GLN A 105 12.17 22.65 35.33
CA GLN A 105 12.80 22.37 36.62
C GLN A 105 12.21 21.08 37.23
N GLY A 106 13.07 20.10 37.51
CA GLY A 106 12.71 18.77 38.04
C GLY A 106 12.55 17.65 36.98
N SER A 107 12.66 17.95 35.69
CA SER A 107 12.76 16.93 34.61
C SER A 107 13.72 17.36 33.51
N GLU A 108 14.65 18.27 33.83
CA GLU A 108 15.60 18.84 32.88
C GLU A 108 16.54 17.77 32.33
N GLY A 109 16.63 17.66 31.01
CA GLY A 109 17.40 16.62 30.34
C GLY A 109 16.70 15.26 30.22
N GLN A 110 15.53 15.08 30.83
CA GLN A 110 14.77 13.83 30.70
C GLN A 110 14.17 13.71 29.29
N GLN A 111 14.34 12.53 28.69
CA GLN A 111 13.65 12.17 27.45
C GLN A 111 12.22 11.73 27.76
N LEU A 112 11.25 12.43 27.16
CA LEU A 112 9.83 12.16 27.29
C LEU A 112 9.24 11.87 25.90
N PRO A 113 8.43 10.81 25.76
CA PRO A 113 7.84 10.47 24.48
C PRO A 113 6.73 11.45 24.08
N ALA A 114 6.65 11.74 22.80
CA ALA A 114 5.52 12.40 22.17
C ALA A 114 5.15 11.66 20.88
N TYR A 115 3.86 11.70 20.55
CA TYR A 115 3.30 10.96 19.44
C TYR A 115 3.01 11.88 18.26
N TYR A 116 3.45 11.49 17.07
CA TYR A 116 3.16 12.23 15.84
C TYR A 116 1.67 12.12 15.52
N VAL A 117 1.02 13.27 15.35
CA VAL A 117 -0.41 13.40 15.08
C VAL A 117 -0.64 13.64 13.60
N GLU A 118 -0.15 14.75 13.07
CA GLU A 118 -0.32 15.12 11.66
C GLU A 118 0.67 16.22 11.29
N ASN A 119 0.74 16.53 10.01
CA ASN A 119 1.36 17.77 9.55
C ASN A 119 0.30 18.87 9.53
N LYS A 120 0.67 20.06 10.01
CA LYS A 120 -0.19 21.23 9.97
C LYS A 120 0.61 22.45 9.55
N ALA A 121 -0.02 23.35 8.79
CA ALA A 121 0.55 24.65 8.50
C ALA A 121 0.56 25.51 9.77
N ILE A 122 1.76 25.88 10.25
CA ILE A 122 2.00 26.81 11.34
C ILE A 122 2.80 27.97 10.74
N ASP A 123 2.33 29.21 10.92
CA ASP A 123 2.97 30.42 10.36
C ASP A 123 3.25 30.33 8.85
N GLY A 124 2.33 29.72 8.10
CA GLY A 124 2.44 29.55 6.64
C GLY A 124 3.38 28.42 6.19
N LYS A 125 3.93 27.63 7.12
CA LYS A 125 4.87 26.53 6.83
C LYS A 125 4.36 25.20 7.36
N GLU A 126 4.52 24.13 6.58
CA GLU A 126 4.13 22.79 7.02
C GLU A 126 5.07 22.32 8.14
N SER A 127 4.49 21.98 9.30
CA SER A 127 5.21 21.54 10.49
C SER A 127 4.64 20.24 11.01
N MET A 128 5.51 19.37 11.50
CA MET A 128 5.11 18.12 12.14
C MET A 128 4.56 18.40 13.53
N ILE A 129 3.35 17.93 13.80
CA ILE A 129 2.66 18.16 15.08
C ILE A 129 2.73 16.89 15.93
N PHE A 130 3.15 17.07 17.17
CA PHE A 130 3.23 16.02 18.16
C PHE A 130 2.38 16.35 19.38
N ILE A 131 1.84 15.31 20.00
CA ILE A 131 1.17 15.39 21.30
C ILE A 131 2.02 14.67 22.35
N PRO A 132 2.32 15.29 23.50
CA PRO A 132 3.05 14.62 24.58
C PRO A 132 2.30 13.35 25.03
N ALA A 133 3.02 12.24 25.24
CA ALA A 133 2.40 10.96 25.61
C ALA A 133 1.57 11.07 26.90
N GLY A 134 2.02 11.86 27.88
CA GLY A 134 1.28 12.08 29.13
C GLY A 134 -0.05 12.84 28.96
N ALA A 135 -0.30 13.47 27.81
CA ALA A 135 -1.55 14.16 27.51
C ALA A 135 -2.64 13.24 26.95
N VAL A 136 -2.30 11.97 26.67
CA VAL A 136 -3.21 11.00 26.06
C VAL A 136 -3.11 9.62 26.70
N THR A 137 -4.13 8.80 26.49
CA THR A 137 -4.14 7.38 26.84
C THR A 137 -4.26 6.56 25.56
N ALA A 138 -3.25 5.76 25.25
CA ALA A 138 -3.24 4.93 24.05
C ALA A 138 -3.89 3.58 24.31
N ALA A 139 -4.74 3.12 23.38
CA ALA A 139 -5.38 1.80 23.48
C ALA A 139 -4.36 0.64 23.35
N THR A 140 -3.26 0.88 22.64
CA THR A 140 -2.15 -0.04 22.44
C THR A 140 -0.83 0.72 22.43
N ALA A 141 0.29 0.01 22.49
CA ALA A 141 1.61 0.63 22.40
C ALA A 141 1.78 1.37 21.07
N VAL A 142 2.15 2.65 21.14
CA VAL A 142 2.49 3.45 19.97
C VAL A 142 3.90 3.06 19.50
N PRO A 143 4.10 2.62 18.24
CA PRO A 143 5.39 2.14 17.77
C PRO A 143 6.42 3.25 17.70
N SER A 144 7.71 2.89 17.70
CA SER A 144 8.78 3.84 17.35
C SER A 144 8.67 4.26 15.88
N GLN A 145 9.28 5.38 15.51
CA GLN A 145 9.32 5.80 14.10
C GLN A 145 9.93 4.72 13.18
N ALA A 146 11.02 4.08 13.63
CA ALA A 146 11.70 3.05 12.87
C ALA A 146 10.82 1.81 12.65
N ASP A 147 10.13 1.35 13.69
CA ASP A 147 9.24 0.19 13.59
C ASP A 147 8.01 0.51 12.75
N TRP A 148 7.47 1.73 12.87
CA TRP A 148 6.36 2.19 12.06
C TRP A 148 6.71 2.24 10.56
N VAL A 149 7.92 2.70 10.20
CA VAL A 149 8.41 2.67 8.81
C VAL A 149 8.59 1.24 8.30
N LYS A 150 9.24 0.36 9.08
CA LYS A 150 9.40 -1.06 8.72
C LYS A 150 8.06 -1.76 8.53
N GLN A 151 7.09 -1.49 9.40
CA GLN A 151 5.76 -2.04 9.28
C GLN A 151 5.04 -1.54 8.01
N ALA A 152 5.16 -0.25 7.69
CA ALA A 152 4.58 0.30 6.48
C ALA A 152 5.16 -0.35 5.21
N GLU A 153 6.47 -0.57 5.15
CA GLU A 153 7.12 -1.28 4.05
C GLU A 153 6.66 -2.73 3.93
N SER A 154 6.54 -3.42 5.07
CA SER A 154 6.04 -4.79 5.14
C SER A 154 4.59 -4.89 4.67
N ASP A 155 3.70 -4.00 5.14
CA ASP A 155 2.29 -3.95 4.75
C ASP A 155 2.15 -3.68 3.24
N ALA A 156 2.89 -2.71 2.71
CA ALA A 156 2.87 -2.37 1.29
C ALA A 156 3.36 -3.55 0.43
N LYS A 157 4.44 -4.22 0.85
CA LYS A 157 4.96 -5.41 0.17
C LYS A 157 3.94 -6.56 0.18
N ALA A 158 3.35 -6.86 1.33
CA ALA A 158 2.35 -7.92 1.46
C ALA A 158 1.11 -7.66 0.58
N ILE A 159 0.61 -6.42 0.56
CA ILE A 159 -0.49 -6.01 -0.31
C ILE A 159 -0.09 -6.17 -1.78
N GLN A 160 1.09 -5.68 -2.16
CA GLN A 160 1.56 -5.78 -3.54
C GLN A 160 1.71 -7.23 -4.00
N GLU A 161 2.31 -8.09 -3.19
CA GLU A 161 2.44 -9.53 -3.46
C GLU A 161 1.07 -10.21 -3.60
N ALA A 162 0.10 -9.87 -2.76
CA ALA A 162 -1.27 -10.39 -2.86
C ALA A 162 -1.94 -9.98 -4.18
N TYR A 163 -1.72 -8.75 -4.65
CA TYR A 163 -2.19 -8.29 -5.96
C TYR A 163 -1.48 -8.96 -7.13
N GLN A 164 -0.20 -9.28 -6.98
CA GLN A 164 0.58 -9.99 -8.00
C GLN A 164 0.14 -11.45 -8.13
N ASN A 165 -0.13 -12.12 -7.01
CA ASN A 165 -0.46 -13.55 -6.95
C ASN A 165 -1.96 -13.84 -7.09
N ARG A 166 -2.76 -12.88 -7.56
CA ARG A 166 -4.20 -13.10 -7.77
C ARG A 166 -4.45 -14.16 -8.83
N ASP A 167 -5.29 -15.13 -8.48
CA ASP A 167 -5.75 -16.16 -9.39
C ASP A 167 -6.47 -15.54 -10.60
N LEU A 168 -6.03 -15.87 -11.82
CA LEU A 168 -6.68 -15.39 -13.05
C LEU A 168 -8.01 -16.15 -13.27
N LYS A 169 -9.17 -15.48 -13.12
CA LYS A 169 -10.49 -16.07 -13.36
C LYS A 169 -10.73 -16.32 -14.85
N TYR A 170 -10.58 -15.27 -15.67
CA TYR A 170 -10.73 -15.38 -17.11
C TYR A 170 -9.98 -14.27 -17.85
N ILE A 171 -9.63 -14.53 -19.10
CA ILE A 171 -9.19 -13.52 -20.06
C ILE A 171 -10.31 -13.25 -21.05
N VAL A 172 -10.39 -12.01 -21.52
CA VAL A 172 -11.20 -11.63 -22.67
C VAL A 172 -10.25 -11.52 -23.85
N VAL A 173 -10.50 -12.30 -24.91
CA VAL A 173 -9.68 -12.20 -26.12
C VAL A 173 -10.52 -11.91 -27.36
N THR A 174 -9.87 -11.26 -28.32
CA THR A 174 -10.45 -10.89 -29.61
C THR A 174 -9.53 -11.39 -30.73
N PRO A 175 -10.08 -11.82 -31.89
CA PRO A 175 -9.28 -12.09 -33.08
C PRO A 175 -8.41 -10.89 -33.48
N LYS A 176 -7.16 -11.12 -33.85
CA LYS A 176 -6.33 -10.06 -34.47
C LYS A 176 -6.87 -9.61 -35.84
N SER A 177 -7.52 -10.52 -36.56
CA SER A 177 -8.12 -10.23 -37.87
C SER A 177 -9.61 -9.95 -37.77
N LYS A 178 -10.10 -8.95 -38.52
CA LYS A 178 -11.55 -8.68 -38.73
C LYS A 178 -12.31 -9.92 -39.24
N LYS A 179 -11.61 -10.82 -39.96
CA LYS A 179 -12.18 -12.07 -40.47
C LYS A 179 -12.45 -13.12 -39.39
N GLY A 180 -12.06 -12.91 -38.12
CA GLY A 180 -12.21 -13.85 -37.00
C GLY A 180 -11.10 -14.90 -36.89
N ALA A 181 -11.04 -15.63 -35.77
CA ALA A 181 -10.09 -16.73 -35.57
C ALA A 181 -10.79 -18.11 -35.65
N LYS A 182 -10.18 -19.06 -36.37
CA LYS A 182 -10.72 -20.43 -36.56
C LYS A 182 -10.70 -21.19 -35.23
N ILE A 183 -11.78 -21.93 -34.97
CA ILE A 183 -11.89 -22.85 -33.84
C ILE A 183 -11.44 -24.24 -34.27
N TYR A 184 -10.64 -24.88 -33.44
CA TYR A 184 -10.12 -26.24 -33.61
C TYR A 184 -10.68 -27.17 -32.53
N TYR A 185 -10.96 -28.42 -32.86
CA TYR A 185 -11.27 -29.47 -31.87
C TYR A 185 -10.06 -30.36 -31.65
N ALA A 186 -9.76 -30.69 -30.40
CA ALA A 186 -8.74 -31.68 -30.05
C ALA A 186 -9.36 -33.09 -29.99
N TYR A 187 -8.74 -34.03 -30.71
CA TYR A 187 -9.12 -35.44 -30.74
C TYR A 187 -7.94 -36.27 -30.24
N LYS A 188 -8.20 -37.20 -29.31
CA LYS A 188 -7.24 -38.25 -28.94
C LYS A 188 -7.42 -39.40 -29.93
N LYS A 189 -6.40 -39.75 -30.71
CA LYS A 189 -6.47 -40.95 -31.56
C LYS A 189 -6.15 -42.19 -30.72
N THR A 190 -7.19 -42.95 -30.35
CA THR A 190 -7.21 -44.34 -29.84
C THR A 190 -6.21 -44.75 -28.73
N ARG A 191 -6.46 -45.90 -28.08
CA ARG A 191 -5.73 -46.37 -26.88
C ARG A 191 -4.22 -46.57 -27.11
N LYS A 192 -3.78 -46.69 -28.37
CA LYS A 192 -2.38 -46.94 -28.78
C LYS A 192 -1.58 -45.68 -29.15
N SER A 193 -2.22 -44.53 -29.43
CA SER A 193 -1.50 -43.30 -29.80
C SER A 193 -1.77 -42.17 -28.79
N LYS A 194 -0.73 -41.71 -28.09
CA LYS A 194 -0.84 -40.57 -27.16
C LYS A 194 -0.95 -39.22 -27.89
N LYS A 195 -1.04 -39.19 -29.22
CA LYS A 195 -1.03 -37.97 -30.04
C LYS A 195 -2.42 -37.33 -30.10
N VAL A 196 -2.48 -36.05 -29.76
CA VAL A 196 -3.67 -35.20 -29.88
C VAL A 196 -3.66 -34.55 -31.27
N TYR A 197 -4.74 -34.68 -32.03
CA TYR A 197 -4.89 -34.03 -33.34
C TYR A 197 -5.89 -32.89 -33.28
N PHE A 198 -5.61 -31.80 -34.00
CA PHE A 198 -6.52 -30.65 -34.10
C PHE A 198 -7.23 -30.60 -35.45
N LYS A 199 -8.57 -30.70 -35.46
CA LYS A 199 -9.38 -30.47 -36.68
C LYS A 199 -9.98 -29.06 -36.66
N ALA A 200 -9.77 -28.29 -37.71
CA ALA A 200 -10.36 -26.96 -37.85
C ALA A 200 -11.85 -27.04 -38.19
N THR A 201 -12.62 -26.05 -37.72
CA THR A 201 -14.04 -25.91 -38.03
C THR A 201 -14.28 -24.68 -38.91
N LYS A 202 -15.46 -24.62 -39.56
CA LYS A 202 -15.94 -23.40 -40.22
C LYS A 202 -16.34 -22.30 -39.22
N LYS A 203 -16.53 -22.64 -37.93
CA LYS A 203 -16.92 -21.69 -36.88
C LYS A 203 -15.72 -20.81 -36.47
N LYS A 204 -15.99 -19.53 -36.28
CA LYS A 204 -15.01 -18.53 -35.84
C LYS A 204 -15.41 -17.95 -34.49
N ILE A 205 -14.44 -17.49 -33.72
CA ILE A 205 -14.74 -16.73 -32.49
C ILE A 205 -15.13 -15.29 -32.86
N LYS A 206 -16.06 -14.73 -32.09
CA LYS A 206 -16.45 -13.31 -32.15
C LYS A 206 -15.56 -12.47 -31.22
N LYS A 207 -15.55 -11.15 -31.42
CA LYS A 207 -14.86 -10.16 -30.59
C LYS A 207 -15.38 -10.20 -29.13
N GLY A 208 -14.50 -9.97 -28.16
CA GLY A 208 -14.88 -9.83 -26.75
C GLY A 208 -15.24 -11.12 -26.01
N LYS A 209 -14.87 -12.30 -26.53
CA LYS A 209 -15.23 -13.57 -25.90
C LYS A 209 -14.36 -13.85 -24.67
N LYS A 210 -14.98 -14.33 -23.59
CA LYS A 210 -14.32 -14.71 -22.32
C LYS A 210 -13.80 -16.16 -22.38
N TYR A 211 -12.62 -16.39 -21.82
CA TYR A 211 -11.96 -17.70 -21.76
C TYR A 211 -11.33 -17.91 -20.39
N LYS A 212 -11.51 -19.11 -19.81
CA LYS A 212 -10.83 -19.46 -18.56
C LYS A 212 -9.33 -19.63 -18.84
N SER A 213 -8.51 -19.11 -17.94
CA SER A 213 -7.03 -19.11 -18.02
C SER A 213 -6.43 -20.51 -18.24
N SER A 214 -7.07 -21.51 -17.64
CA SER A 214 -6.53 -22.85 -17.59
C SER A 214 -6.60 -23.53 -18.96
N MET A 215 -5.41 -23.83 -19.49
CA MET A 215 -5.09 -24.78 -20.56
C MET A 215 -4.65 -24.14 -21.88
N ILE A 216 -3.44 -23.58 -21.89
CA ILE A 216 -2.64 -23.49 -23.11
C ILE A 216 -2.07 -24.88 -23.39
N VAL A 217 -2.46 -25.49 -24.51
CA VAL A 217 -1.94 -26.77 -24.98
C VAL A 217 -0.90 -26.51 -26.07
N LYS A 218 0.28 -27.11 -25.94
CA LYS A 218 1.30 -27.13 -27.00
C LYS A 218 1.03 -28.31 -27.94
N HIS A 219 1.07 -28.06 -29.25
CA HIS A 219 1.04 -29.09 -30.28
C HIS A 219 2.03 -28.73 -31.38
N GLY A 220 3.14 -29.47 -31.42
CA GLY A 220 4.34 -29.06 -32.16
C GLY A 220 4.82 -27.69 -31.69
N LYS A 221 5.17 -26.81 -32.63
CA LYS A 221 5.58 -25.41 -32.35
C LYS A 221 4.40 -24.47 -32.04
N THR A 222 3.16 -24.94 -32.13
CA THR A 222 1.98 -24.08 -31.99
C THR A 222 1.36 -24.19 -30.60
N ARG A 223 1.01 -23.04 -30.01
CA ARG A 223 0.24 -22.93 -28.77
C ARG A 223 -1.23 -22.69 -29.06
N TYR A 224 -2.09 -23.46 -28.39
CA TYR A 224 -3.54 -23.40 -28.51
C TYR A 224 -4.17 -23.08 -27.15
N VAL A 225 -5.09 -22.12 -27.11
CA VAL A 225 -5.85 -21.75 -25.91
C VAL A 225 -7.14 -22.56 -25.88
N TYR A 226 -7.42 -23.25 -24.77
CA TYR A 226 -8.67 -23.97 -24.57
C TYR A 226 -9.86 -23.02 -24.41
N ILE A 227 -10.96 -23.35 -25.09
CA ILE A 227 -12.17 -22.51 -25.11
C ILE A 227 -13.45 -23.29 -24.73
N GLY A 228 -13.31 -24.46 -24.10
CA GLY A 228 -14.43 -25.28 -23.65
C GLY A 228 -14.94 -26.31 -24.67
N LYS A 229 -15.52 -27.42 -24.21
CA LYS A 229 -16.07 -28.51 -25.05
C LYS A 229 -15.04 -29.09 -26.04
N LYS A 230 -13.81 -29.36 -25.59
CA LYS A 230 -12.68 -29.84 -26.42
C LYS A 230 -12.29 -28.91 -27.59
N ARG A 231 -12.68 -27.63 -27.53
CA ARG A 231 -12.37 -26.62 -28.56
C ARG A 231 -11.19 -25.76 -28.13
N TYR A 232 -10.44 -25.31 -29.13
CA TYR A 232 -9.20 -24.58 -28.97
C TYR A 232 -9.03 -23.53 -30.07
N VAL A 233 -8.22 -22.50 -29.81
CA VAL A 233 -7.87 -21.46 -30.78
C VAL A 233 -6.38 -21.19 -30.74
N LYS A 234 -5.74 -20.94 -31.90
CA LYS A 234 -4.32 -20.60 -31.95
C LYS A 234 -4.05 -19.32 -31.15
N SER A 235 -3.13 -19.39 -30.19
CA SER A 235 -2.76 -18.24 -29.35
C SER A 235 -2.26 -17.04 -30.16
N SER A 236 -1.54 -17.29 -31.27
CA SER A 236 -0.99 -16.23 -32.12
C SER A 236 -2.05 -15.42 -32.87
N ALA A 237 -3.24 -15.98 -33.09
CA ALA A 237 -4.35 -15.34 -33.78
C ALA A 237 -5.23 -14.46 -32.87
N LEU A 238 -4.89 -14.41 -31.57
CA LEU A 238 -5.66 -13.75 -30.53
C LEU A 238 -4.90 -12.55 -29.98
N LYS A 239 -5.65 -11.50 -29.66
CA LYS A 239 -5.19 -10.36 -28.85
C LYS A 239 -5.96 -10.40 -27.53
N MET A 240 -5.23 -10.36 -26.41
CA MET A 240 -5.82 -10.17 -25.09
C MET A 240 -6.37 -8.74 -25.00
N VAL A 241 -7.63 -8.63 -24.60
CA VAL A 241 -8.33 -7.35 -24.42
C VAL A 241 -8.36 -6.97 -22.95
N SER A 242 -8.65 -7.93 -22.07
CA SER A 242 -8.61 -7.73 -20.62
C SER A 242 -8.42 -9.06 -19.89
N ALA A 243 -7.98 -8.98 -18.64
CA ALA A 243 -7.88 -10.09 -17.71
C ALA A 243 -8.75 -9.77 -16.49
N LYS A 244 -9.58 -10.73 -16.06
CA LYS A 244 -10.32 -10.64 -14.80
C LYS A 244 -9.68 -11.60 -13.80
N TYR A 245 -9.23 -11.04 -12.69
CA TYR A 245 -8.62 -11.76 -11.58
C TYR A 245 -9.66 -12.07 -10.49
N ALA A 246 -9.36 -13.06 -9.66
CA ALA A 246 -10.11 -13.34 -8.44
C ALA A 246 -9.98 -12.18 -7.45
N PRO A 247 -10.92 -12.04 -6.49
CA PRO A 247 -10.75 -11.09 -5.39
C PRO A 247 -9.39 -11.27 -4.73
N VAL A 248 -8.80 -10.17 -4.29
CA VAL A 248 -7.52 -10.22 -3.57
C VAL A 248 -7.75 -10.96 -2.26
N LYS A 249 -6.89 -11.93 -1.97
CA LYS A 249 -6.87 -12.65 -0.70
C LYS A 249 -5.95 -11.89 0.25
N LEU A 250 -6.54 -11.09 1.13
CA LEU A 250 -5.85 -10.33 2.18
C LEU A 250 -6.62 -10.50 3.49
N SER A 251 -5.93 -10.35 4.61
CA SER A 251 -6.58 -10.18 5.92
C SER A 251 -7.38 -8.88 5.93
N ASP A 252 -8.39 -8.79 6.80
CA ASP A 252 -9.24 -7.60 6.88
C ASP A 252 -8.44 -6.38 7.34
N ASP A 253 -7.48 -6.57 8.24
CA ASP A 253 -6.47 -5.58 8.62
C ASP A 253 -5.77 -4.96 7.40
N LEU A 254 -5.17 -5.77 6.53
CA LEU A 254 -4.46 -5.25 5.35
C LEU A 254 -5.41 -4.67 4.30
N LYS A 255 -6.65 -5.17 4.20
CA LYS A 255 -7.66 -4.57 3.32
C LYS A 255 -8.04 -3.15 3.77
N SER A 256 -8.16 -2.93 5.07
CA SER A 256 -8.51 -1.61 5.64
C SER A 256 -7.48 -0.53 5.32
N LEU A 257 -6.25 -0.94 4.99
CA LEU A 257 -5.17 -0.03 4.60
C LEU A 257 -5.24 0.35 3.11
N ILE A 258 -6.02 -0.35 2.28
CA ILE A 258 -6.12 0.00 0.86
C ILE A 258 -6.97 1.26 0.71
N VAL A 259 -6.44 2.26 0.02
CA VAL A 259 -7.20 3.41 -0.46
C VAL A 259 -7.74 3.04 -1.84
N GLU A 260 -9.06 2.89 -1.95
CA GLU A 260 -9.69 2.71 -3.24
C GLU A 260 -9.45 3.96 -4.10
N ASN A 261 -8.87 3.75 -5.29
CA ASN A 261 -8.89 4.71 -6.40
C ASN A 261 -9.98 4.31 -7.39
#